data_AF-A0A7C3FIS5-F1
#
_entry.id   AF-A0A7C3FIS5-F1
#
_cell.length_a   1.000
_cell.length_b   1.000
_cell.length_c   1.000
_cell.angle_alpha   90.00
_cell.angle_beta   90.00
_cell.angle_gamma   90.00
#
_symmetry.space_group_name_H-M   'P 1'
#
loop_
_entity.id
_entity.type
_entity.pdbx_description
1 polymer ?
#
loop_
_entity_poly.entity_id
_entity_poly.type
_entity_poly.pdbx_seq_one_letter_code
_entity_poly.pdbx_strand_id
1 'polypeptide(L)'
;MFRTILAILGVSFVLVTSAVIFLGKTPANTTPLNVNLDEIKPPQWQAYYRDDGLVQINIDHDAEPEWLFFYKDGYNADRVGAVIYDAQNRPRNDFSIPIASQAPAYLIPYRLLPDYTPSKNLGYLSDSDIEFRTAGSQSILTPTPTPAATPAPQAQAMSGAKLLVKGKIHDGVINRFAIFWWMSPEFGYNGALATTPGWFSLSSSDPQDWKAWKDDPDKITQVWAWEPQVDRSNICRVAAWTLEGDGKDPATWHFSAHYDESQLRFCTREIPSEPAFPEGQVLAFLLDQKRNRWRESASVQTFDNVRVLHISEPVITDQPPEQPRSFVDVDFNARDGLHSMRWTVEMIPPATVKDPVRWRILRAEERTVP
;
A
#
# COMPACT_ATOMS: atom_id res chain seq x y z
N MET A 1 -41.80 41.68 4.96
CA MET A 1 -41.45 41.35 6.37
C MET A 1 -41.73 39.88 6.71
N PHE A 2 -42.94 39.36 6.50
CA PHE A 2 -43.30 37.98 6.91
C PHE A 2 -42.47 36.86 6.24
N ARG A 3 -42.16 36.99 4.94
CA ARG A 3 -41.33 36.01 4.20
C ARG A 3 -39.88 35.93 4.67
N THR A 4 -39.33 37.04 5.14
CA THR A 4 -37.94 37.12 5.62
C THR A 4 -37.80 36.44 6.99
N ILE A 5 -38.81 36.58 7.85
CA ILE A 5 -38.84 35.95 9.18
C ILE A 5 -38.94 34.42 9.05
N LEU A 6 -39.75 33.91 8.11
CA LEU A 6 -39.87 32.48 7.85
C LEU A 6 -38.57 31.84 7.33
N ALA A 7 -37.82 32.55 6.46
CA ALA A 7 -36.55 32.06 5.95
C ALA A 7 -35.47 31.94 7.05
N ILE A 8 -35.41 32.92 7.96
CA ILE A 8 -34.47 32.90 9.09
C ILE A 8 -34.81 31.75 10.05
N LEU A 9 -36.10 31.55 10.37
CA LEU A 9 -36.54 30.44 11.22
C LEU A 9 -36.24 29.06 10.62
N GLY A 10 -36.40 28.91 9.29
CA GLY A 10 -36.07 27.67 8.58
C GLY A 10 -34.58 27.32 8.65
N VAL A 11 -33.70 28.30 8.44
CA VAL A 11 -32.23 28.09 8.53
C VAL A 11 -31.81 27.78 9.96
N SER A 12 -32.36 28.49 10.96
CA SER A 12 -32.09 28.19 12.36
C SER A 12 -32.56 26.79 12.77
N PHE A 13 -33.74 26.36 12.29
CA PHE A 13 -34.26 25.02 12.59
C PHE A 13 -33.39 23.90 11.99
N VAL A 14 -32.91 24.06 10.75
CA VAL A 14 -31.99 23.12 10.10
C VAL A 14 -30.63 23.07 10.79
N LEU A 15 -30.10 24.23 11.23
CA LEU A 15 -28.84 24.28 11.99
C LEU A 15 -28.97 23.62 13.37
N VAL A 16 -30.07 23.84 14.09
CA VAL A 16 -30.29 23.24 15.40
C VAL A 16 -30.52 21.73 15.29
N THR A 17 -31.32 21.27 14.32
CA THR A 17 -31.52 19.82 14.11
C THR A 17 -30.24 19.13 13.65
N SER A 18 -29.43 19.77 12.81
CA SER A 18 -28.13 19.24 12.39
C SER A 18 -27.12 19.18 13.56
N ALA A 19 -27.14 20.19 14.46
CA ALA A 19 -26.32 20.18 15.67
C ALA A 19 -26.74 19.10 16.67
N VAL A 20 -28.05 18.87 16.87
CA VAL A 20 -28.57 17.84 17.78
C VAL A 20 -28.29 16.42 17.24
N ILE A 21 -28.35 16.21 15.92
CA ILE A 21 -27.98 14.93 15.30
C ILE A 21 -26.47 14.67 15.40
N PHE A 22 -25.63 15.71 15.33
CA PHE A 22 -24.18 15.58 15.52
C PHE A 22 -23.75 15.37 16.99
N LEU A 23 -24.50 15.93 17.95
CA LEU A 23 -24.22 15.80 19.39
C LEU A 23 -24.81 14.52 20.03
N GLY A 24 -25.64 13.77 19.31
CA GLY A 24 -26.31 12.56 19.79
C GLY A 24 -25.50 11.25 19.67
N LYS A 25 -24.25 11.28 19.22
CA LYS A 25 -23.37 10.10 19.32
C LYS A 25 -22.90 9.95 20.76
N THR A 26 -23.63 9.18 21.55
CA THR A 26 -23.10 8.61 22.80
C THR A 26 -21.73 8.00 22.50
N PRO A 27 -20.66 8.38 23.22
CA PRO A 27 -19.38 7.70 23.09
C PRO A 27 -19.62 6.21 23.33
N ALA A 28 -19.13 5.36 22.43
CA ALA A 28 -19.11 3.94 22.68
C ALA A 28 -18.46 3.72 24.06
N ASN A 29 -19.08 2.92 24.93
CA ASN A 29 -18.49 2.53 26.20
C ASN A 29 -17.19 1.77 25.93
N THR A 30 -16.08 2.49 25.85
CA THR A 30 -14.74 1.92 25.79
C THR A 30 -14.38 1.46 27.20
N THR A 31 -14.22 0.15 27.38
CA THR A 31 -13.67 -0.39 28.63
C THR A 31 -12.21 0.03 28.70
N PRO A 32 -11.79 0.84 29.68
CA PRO A 32 -10.40 1.25 29.80
C PRO A 32 -9.52 0.04 30.10
N LEU A 33 -8.27 0.09 29.64
CA LEU A 33 -7.26 -0.88 30.05
C LEU A 33 -7.08 -0.76 31.56
N ASN A 34 -7.36 -1.83 32.31
CA ASN A 34 -7.28 -1.83 33.78
C ASN A 34 -5.84 -1.88 34.32
N VAL A 35 -4.84 -1.80 33.45
CA VAL A 35 -3.41 -1.82 33.78
C VAL A 35 -2.76 -0.57 33.18
N ASN A 36 -1.84 0.03 33.93
CA ASN A 36 -1.05 1.14 33.43
C ASN A 36 -0.10 0.64 32.33
N LEU A 37 -0.22 1.20 31.12
CA LEU A 37 0.59 0.78 29.97
C LEU A 37 2.09 0.92 30.24
N ASP A 38 2.52 1.95 30.99
CA ASP A 38 3.92 2.18 31.36
C ASP A 38 4.51 1.07 32.25
N GLU A 39 3.66 0.25 32.90
CA GLU A 39 4.11 -0.89 33.71
C GLU A 39 4.37 -2.14 32.88
N ILE A 40 3.81 -2.22 31.66
CA ILE A 40 3.84 -3.43 30.83
C ILE A 40 4.57 -3.27 29.50
N LYS A 41 4.78 -2.04 29.02
CA LYS A 41 5.61 -1.78 27.83
C LYS A 41 7.08 -1.58 28.21
N PRO A 42 8.03 -1.91 27.30
CA PRO A 42 9.40 -1.47 27.43
C PRO A 42 9.50 0.06 27.67
N PRO A 43 10.36 0.53 28.59
CA PRO A 43 10.41 1.93 29.00
C PRO A 43 10.76 2.90 27.87
N GLN A 44 11.49 2.41 26.86
CA GLN A 44 11.87 3.19 25.69
C GLN A 44 10.75 3.32 24.65
N TRP A 45 9.68 2.52 24.73
CA TRP A 45 8.56 2.62 23.80
C TRP A 45 7.74 3.87 24.08
N GLN A 46 7.59 4.68 23.03
CA GLN A 46 6.80 5.90 23.05
C GLN A 46 5.54 5.67 22.23
N ALA A 47 4.38 6.09 22.76
CA ALA A 47 3.12 6.02 22.03
C ALA A 47 3.23 6.77 20.70
N TYR A 48 2.77 6.13 19.62
CA TYR A 48 2.72 6.76 18.30
C TYR A 48 1.45 7.61 18.11
N TYR A 49 0.30 7.16 18.66
CA TYR A 49 -1.01 7.80 18.50
C TYR A 49 -1.60 8.25 19.84
N ARG A 50 -2.01 9.53 19.98
CA ARG A 50 -2.64 10.08 21.21
C ARG A 50 -1.73 10.00 22.44
N ASP A 51 -2.21 10.56 23.56
CA ASP A 51 -1.45 10.64 24.80
C ASP A 51 -1.17 9.26 25.43
N ASP A 52 -2.03 8.26 25.20
CA ASP A 52 -1.91 6.90 25.75
C ASP A 52 -1.58 5.81 24.72
N GLY A 53 -1.62 6.09 23.41
CA GLY A 53 -1.24 5.11 22.38
C GLY A 53 -2.27 4.05 22.03
N LEU A 54 -3.36 3.93 22.79
CA LEU A 54 -4.20 2.73 22.78
C LEU A 54 -5.46 2.91 21.93
N VAL A 55 -5.73 1.90 21.12
CA VAL A 55 -6.95 1.81 20.29
C VAL A 55 -7.62 0.48 20.57
N GLN A 56 -8.84 0.51 21.11
CA GLN A 56 -9.60 -0.71 21.32
C GLN A 56 -10.02 -1.32 19.97
N ILE A 57 -9.74 -2.60 19.79
CA ILE A 57 -10.05 -3.41 18.61
C ILE A 57 -10.67 -4.74 19.06
N ASN A 58 -11.20 -5.50 18.11
CA ASN A 58 -11.59 -6.90 18.31
C ASN A 58 -11.42 -7.59 16.94
N ILE A 59 -10.31 -8.28 16.74
CA ILE A 59 -10.00 -8.91 15.46
C ILE A 59 -10.36 -10.40 15.46
N ASP A 60 -10.24 -11.06 16.61
CA ASP A 60 -10.53 -12.48 16.81
C ASP A 60 -12.03 -12.79 17.04
N HIS A 61 -12.86 -11.75 17.18
CA HIS A 61 -14.31 -11.77 17.41
C HIS A 61 -14.74 -12.45 18.71
N ASP A 62 -13.90 -12.42 19.72
CA ASP A 62 -14.28 -12.92 21.03
C ASP A 62 -14.93 -11.84 21.91
N ALA A 63 -15.23 -12.14 23.17
CA ALA A 63 -15.87 -11.19 24.08
C ALA A 63 -14.86 -10.35 24.88
N GLU A 64 -13.57 -10.66 24.73
CA GLU A 64 -12.48 -10.06 25.47
C GLU A 64 -12.06 -8.75 24.79
N PRO A 65 -11.83 -7.67 25.55
CA PRO A 65 -11.37 -6.44 24.95
C PRO A 65 -9.90 -6.57 24.52
N GLU A 66 -9.60 -6.10 23.32
CA GLU A 66 -8.22 -6.02 22.81
C GLU A 66 -7.81 -4.56 22.60
N TRP A 67 -6.54 -4.24 22.85
CA TRP A 67 -5.99 -2.91 22.65
C TRP A 67 -4.75 -2.95 21.75
N LEU A 68 -4.87 -2.28 20.61
CA LEU A 68 -3.78 -2.02 19.68
C LEU A 68 -2.94 -0.84 20.17
N PHE A 69 -1.65 -1.06 20.35
CA PHE A 69 -0.66 -0.06 20.71
C PHE A 69 0.36 0.09 19.59
N PHE A 70 0.37 1.24 18.93
CA PHE A 70 1.44 1.63 18.01
C PHE A 70 2.52 2.38 18.77
N TYR A 71 3.79 2.05 18.53
CA TYR A 71 4.89 2.62 19.28
C TYR A 71 6.08 3.00 18.41
N LYS A 72 6.82 4.01 18.86
CA LYS A 72 8.20 4.28 18.45
C LYS A 72 9.13 3.54 19.40
N ASP A 73 10.13 2.84 18.88
CA ASP A 73 10.95 1.91 19.68
C ASP A 73 11.98 2.60 20.60
N GLY A 74 12.15 3.92 20.46
CA GLY A 74 13.07 4.74 21.26
C GLY A 74 14.54 4.68 20.81
N TYR A 75 14.90 3.78 19.89
CA TYR A 75 16.24 3.71 19.28
C TYR A 75 16.30 4.49 17.97
N ASN A 76 15.19 4.49 17.23
CA ASN A 76 14.97 5.34 16.07
C ASN A 76 13.59 5.99 16.20
N ALA A 77 13.58 7.32 16.34
CA ALA A 77 12.36 8.08 16.57
C ALA A 77 11.33 7.95 15.44
N ASP A 78 11.71 7.44 14.28
CA ASP A 78 10.82 7.37 13.12
C ASP A 78 10.26 5.96 12.87
N ARG A 79 10.79 4.94 13.54
CA ARG A 79 10.37 3.55 13.34
C ARG A 79 9.11 3.22 14.14
N VAL A 80 8.05 2.82 13.44
CA VAL A 80 6.76 2.49 14.06
C VAL A 80 6.58 0.96 14.14
N GLY A 81 6.44 0.44 15.36
CA GLY A 81 6.03 -0.94 15.64
C GLY A 81 4.59 -1.02 16.15
N ALA A 82 4.09 -2.23 16.35
CA ALA A 82 2.77 -2.47 16.92
C ALA A 82 2.68 -3.76 17.74
N VAL A 83 1.83 -3.71 18.76
CA VAL A 83 1.46 -4.83 19.62
C VAL A 83 -0.04 -4.76 19.91
N ILE A 84 -0.69 -5.91 20.00
CA ILE A 84 -2.06 -6.04 20.51
C ILE A 84 -1.97 -6.63 21.91
N TYR A 85 -2.61 -5.99 22.88
CA TYR A 85 -2.82 -6.55 24.20
C TYR A 85 -4.23 -7.13 24.27
N ASP A 86 -4.35 -8.41 24.57
CA ASP A 86 -5.63 -9.12 24.68
C ASP A 86 -5.95 -9.42 26.16
N ALA A 87 -7.14 -9.04 26.63
CA ALA A 87 -7.58 -9.26 28.02
C ALA A 87 -8.13 -10.66 28.28
N GLN A 88 -7.24 -11.59 28.59
CA GLN A 88 -7.70 -12.92 29.01
C GLN A 88 -8.29 -12.91 30.43
N ASN A 89 -9.57 -13.23 30.52
CA ASN A 89 -10.31 -13.36 31.79
C ASN A 89 -9.99 -14.67 32.53
N ARG A 90 -9.07 -15.50 32.02
CA ARG A 90 -8.63 -16.71 32.71
C ARG A 90 -7.58 -16.38 33.77
N PRO A 91 -7.84 -16.68 35.05
CA PRO A 91 -6.93 -16.31 36.13
C PRO A 91 -5.59 -17.04 36.02
N ARG A 92 -4.53 -16.34 36.43
CA ARG A 92 -3.25 -16.93 36.85
C ARG A 92 -3.55 -18.17 37.72
N ASN A 93 -2.98 -19.33 37.38
CA ASN A 93 -3.12 -20.67 38.02
C ASN A 93 -3.73 -21.79 37.14
N ASP A 94 -3.78 -21.66 35.82
CA ASP A 94 -3.81 -22.87 34.99
C ASP A 94 -2.46 -23.61 35.15
N PHE A 95 -2.49 -24.77 35.82
CA PHE A 95 -1.31 -25.56 36.15
C PHE A 95 -0.56 -26.11 34.93
N SER A 96 -1.08 -25.89 33.72
CA SER A 96 -0.45 -26.30 32.46
C SER A 96 0.62 -25.34 31.92
N ILE A 97 0.79 -24.12 32.48
CA ILE A 97 1.72 -23.10 31.93
C ILE A 97 2.71 -22.60 33.02
N PRO A 98 4.04 -22.66 32.83
CA PRO A 98 5.03 -22.18 33.80
C PRO A 98 4.91 -20.69 34.14
N ILE A 99 5.09 -20.31 35.40
CA ILE A 99 4.88 -18.94 35.94
C ILE A 99 5.71 -17.86 35.23
N ALA A 100 6.94 -18.16 34.81
CA ALA A 100 7.78 -17.20 34.08
C ALA A 100 7.30 -16.93 32.64
N SER A 101 6.39 -17.76 32.13
CA SER A 101 5.74 -17.63 30.82
C SER A 101 4.32 -17.07 30.94
N GLN A 102 3.84 -16.80 32.16
CA GLN A 102 2.55 -16.17 32.40
C GLN A 102 2.73 -14.65 32.36
N ALA A 103 2.08 -13.99 31.39
CA ALA A 103 2.03 -12.54 31.31
C ALA A 103 1.49 -11.92 32.63
N PRO A 104 1.84 -10.67 32.96
CA PRO A 104 1.23 -9.97 34.09
C PRO A 104 -0.28 -10.10 33.96
N ALA A 105 -0.90 -10.62 35.03
CA ALA A 105 -2.24 -11.18 35.01
C ALA A 105 -3.21 -10.28 34.22
N TYR A 106 -4.00 -10.91 33.35
CA TYR A 106 -5.07 -10.31 32.54
C TYR A 106 -4.69 -9.67 31.20
N LEU A 107 -3.43 -9.70 30.72
CA LEU A 107 -3.11 -9.21 29.37
C LEU A 107 -2.05 -10.06 28.66
N ILE A 108 -2.33 -10.54 27.45
CA ILE A 108 -1.35 -11.22 26.60
C ILE A 108 -0.86 -10.27 25.50
N PRO A 109 0.45 -9.99 25.41
CA PRO A 109 1.00 -9.16 24.35
C PRO A 109 1.27 -9.97 23.08
N TYR A 110 0.52 -9.69 22.01
CA TYR A 110 0.75 -10.21 20.67
C TYR A 110 1.49 -9.19 19.81
N ARG A 111 2.80 -9.40 19.59
CA ARG A 111 3.59 -8.53 18.72
C ARG A 111 3.18 -8.68 17.27
N LEU A 112 2.95 -7.54 16.61
CA LEU A 112 2.66 -7.49 15.18
C LEU A 112 3.96 -7.30 14.40
N LEU A 113 4.67 -6.19 14.64
CA LEU A 113 5.98 -5.90 14.06
C LEU A 113 6.80 -4.96 14.97
N PRO A 114 8.14 -5.09 14.98
CA PRO A 114 8.91 -6.21 14.43
C PRO A 114 8.69 -7.50 15.25
N ASP A 115 8.79 -8.65 14.59
CA ASP A 115 8.73 -9.97 15.23
C ASP A 115 9.77 -10.92 14.60
N TYR A 116 10.13 -12.00 15.30
CA TYR A 116 11.15 -12.96 14.86
C TYR A 116 10.59 -14.07 13.95
N THR A 117 9.27 -14.14 13.79
CA THR A 117 8.63 -15.12 12.91
C THR A 117 8.89 -14.77 11.43
N PRO A 118 9.09 -15.75 10.53
CA PRO A 118 9.48 -15.50 9.15
C PRO A 118 8.53 -14.57 8.37
N SER A 119 7.23 -14.61 8.63
CA SER A 119 6.22 -13.75 8.00
C SER A 119 6.25 -12.30 8.49
N LYS A 120 6.94 -12.03 9.62
CA LYS A 120 6.99 -10.74 10.32
C LYS A 120 8.40 -10.25 10.63
N ASN A 121 9.43 -10.88 10.05
CA ASN A 121 10.83 -10.49 10.24
C ASN A 121 11.28 -9.32 9.35
N LEU A 122 10.35 -8.71 8.62
CA LEU A 122 10.61 -7.66 7.62
C LEU A 122 10.76 -6.25 8.22
N GLY A 123 10.93 -6.14 9.54
CA GLY A 123 11.23 -4.88 10.24
C GLY A 123 10.00 -4.18 10.81
N TYR A 124 9.88 -2.88 10.55
CA TYR A 124 8.89 -2.00 11.18
C TYR A 124 7.76 -1.64 10.20
N LEU A 125 6.62 -1.23 10.73
CA LEU A 125 5.47 -0.81 9.92
C LEU A 125 5.75 0.43 9.09
N SER A 126 6.62 1.33 9.56
CA SER A 126 6.90 2.63 8.91
C SER A 126 8.19 3.24 9.46
N ASP A 127 8.77 4.18 8.69
CA ASP A 127 9.86 5.07 9.09
C ASP A 127 9.39 6.53 9.18
N SER A 128 8.09 6.79 9.37
CA SER A 128 7.56 8.13 9.62
C SER A 128 6.16 8.10 10.23
N ASP A 129 5.17 7.64 9.46
CA ASP A 129 3.75 7.66 9.76
C ASP A 129 3.00 6.44 9.23
N ILE A 130 1.91 6.09 9.91
CA ILE A 130 1.04 4.96 9.57
C ILE A 130 -0.43 5.36 9.50
N GLU A 131 -1.16 4.72 8.60
CA GLU A 131 -2.63 4.72 8.58
C GLU A 131 -3.11 3.28 8.72
N PHE A 132 -4.08 3.03 9.61
CA PHE A 132 -4.61 1.68 9.81
C PHE A 132 -6.13 1.63 9.73
N ARG A 133 -6.65 0.44 9.42
CA ARG A 133 -8.08 0.12 9.40
C ARG A 133 -8.33 -1.32 9.80
N THR A 134 -9.46 -1.57 10.42
CA THR A 134 -10.00 -2.93 10.52
C THR A 134 -10.91 -3.22 9.33
N ALA A 135 -10.79 -4.42 8.77
CA ALA A 135 -11.64 -4.94 7.72
C ALA A 135 -12.42 -6.15 8.29
N GLY A 136 -13.70 -6.31 7.94
CA GLY A 136 -14.58 -7.35 8.45
C GLY A 136 -15.73 -6.74 9.25
N SER A 137 -16.93 -7.31 9.14
CA SER A 137 -18.17 -6.82 9.76
C SER A 137 -18.15 -6.98 11.29
N GLN A 138 -17.34 -6.18 11.98
CA GLN A 138 -17.67 -5.43 13.19
C GLN A 138 -16.65 -4.29 13.31
N SER A 139 -16.96 -3.15 12.68
CA SER A 139 -16.31 -1.90 13.00
C SER A 139 -16.41 -1.65 14.50
N ILE A 140 -15.27 -1.50 15.19
CA ILE A 140 -15.12 -0.78 16.46
C ILE A 140 -16.30 -1.05 17.42
N LEU A 141 -16.19 -2.12 18.20
CA LEU A 141 -17.26 -2.59 19.09
C LEU A 141 -17.96 -1.44 19.82
N THR A 142 -19.24 -1.28 19.52
CA THR A 142 -20.21 -0.86 20.53
C THR A 142 -20.61 -2.15 21.25
N PRO A 143 -20.32 -2.33 22.54
CA PRO A 143 -20.54 -3.62 23.21
C PRO A 143 -22.04 -3.93 23.23
N THR A 144 -22.45 -4.96 22.51
CA THR A 144 -23.78 -5.56 22.67
C THR A 144 -23.59 -7.00 23.16
N PRO A 145 -23.91 -7.30 24.44
CA PRO A 145 -23.78 -8.65 24.94
C PRO A 145 -24.88 -9.52 24.35
N THR A 146 -24.53 -10.54 23.57
CA THR A 146 -25.45 -11.64 23.27
C THR A 146 -24.77 -12.97 23.64
N PRO A 147 -25.37 -13.81 24.51
CA PRO A 147 -24.76 -15.06 24.90
C PRO A 147 -25.00 -16.18 23.86
N ALA A 148 -23.91 -16.88 23.56
CA ALA A 148 -23.75 -18.31 23.27
C ALA A 148 -24.58 -18.98 22.16
N ALA A 149 -23.87 -19.42 21.11
CA ALA A 149 -24.04 -20.75 20.52
C ALA A 149 -22.69 -21.24 20.00
N THR A 150 -22.24 -22.42 20.45
CA THR A 150 -21.00 -23.08 20.03
C THR A 150 -21.16 -23.66 18.62
N PRO A 151 -20.34 -23.27 17.61
CA PRO A 151 -20.27 -23.98 16.34
C PRO A 151 -19.10 -24.99 16.33
N ALA A 152 -19.31 -26.10 15.63
CA ALA A 152 -18.32 -27.15 15.37
C ALA A 152 -17.15 -26.64 14.48
N PRO A 153 -15.97 -27.31 14.51
CA PRO A 153 -14.80 -26.88 13.74
C PRO A 153 -15.01 -27.22 12.25
N GLN A 154 -15.56 -26.27 11.50
CA GLN A 154 -15.44 -26.23 10.05
C GLN A 154 -14.14 -25.49 9.70
N ALA A 155 -13.45 -25.94 8.65
CA ALA A 155 -12.22 -25.34 8.15
C ALA A 155 -12.33 -23.82 8.18
N GLN A 156 -11.46 -23.17 8.96
CA GLN A 156 -11.43 -21.73 9.18
C GLN A 156 -11.13 -21.04 7.84
N ALA A 157 -12.17 -20.77 7.06
CA ALA A 157 -12.16 -19.58 6.23
C ALA A 157 -11.78 -18.43 7.16
N MET A 158 -10.91 -17.52 6.71
CA MET A 158 -10.60 -16.30 7.45
C MET A 158 -11.87 -15.45 7.63
N SER A 159 -12.75 -15.84 8.54
CA SER A 159 -13.96 -15.12 8.92
C SER A 159 -13.67 -14.09 10.01
N GLY A 160 -12.42 -14.04 10.50
CA GLY A 160 -11.94 -13.01 11.41
C GLY A 160 -11.80 -11.67 10.70
N ALA A 161 -11.86 -10.60 11.48
CA ALA A 161 -11.52 -9.29 10.97
C ALA A 161 -10.01 -9.29 10.62
N LYS A 162 -9.59 -8.29 9.85
CA LYS A 162 -8.18 -8.06 9.52
C LYS A 162 -7.79 -6.67 9.98
N LEU A 163 -6.56 -6.50 10.43
CA LEU A 163 -5.95 -5.18 10.61
C LEU A 163 -5.06 -4.89 9.40
N LEU A 164 -5.45 -3.88 8.63
CA LEU A 164 -4.65 -3.38 7.52
C LEU A 164 -3.88 -2.15 7.98
N VAL A 165 -2.61 -2.06 7.59
CA VAL A 165 -1.73 -0.92 7.92
C VAL A 165 -0.97 -0.46 6.68
N LYS A 166 -1.07 0.83 6.36
CA LYS A 166 -0.19 1.53 5.43
C LYS A 166 0.93 2.18 6.20
N GLY A 167 2.16 1.92 5.80
CA GLY A 167 3.33 2.58 6.33
C GLY A 167 3.97 3.54 5.35
N LYS A 168 4.37 4.70 5.85
CA LYS A 168 5.04 5.74 5.08
C LYS A 168 6.54 5.80 5.39
N ILE A 169 7.31 6.38 4.47
CA ILE A 169 8.66 6.90 4.72
C ILE A 169 8.62 8.42 4.92
N HIS A 170 9.76 9.03 5.25
CA HIS A 170 9.88 10.44 5.64
C HIS A 170 9.17 11.44 4.70
N ASP A 171 9.07 11.12 3.40
CA ASP A 171 8.42 11.98 2.39
C ASP A 171 6.90 11.74 2.24
N GLY A 172 6.26 11.03 3.17
CA GLY A 172 4.82 10.75 3.16
C GLY A 172 4.38 9.68 2.16
N VAL A 173 5.34 9.08 1.45
CA VAL A 173 5.14 8.04 0.45
C VAL A 173 4.83 6.70 1.13
N ILE A 174 3.75 6.04 0.72
CA ILE A 174 3.35 4.73 1.27
C ILE A 174 4.21 3.66 0.62
N ASN A 175 5.20 3.13 1.32
CA ASN A 175 6.12 2.11 0.79
C ASN A 175 6.04 0.77 1.53
N ARG A 176 5.17 0.70 2.54
CA ARG A 176 4.89 -0.51 3.32
C ARG A 176 3.39 -0.74 3.40
N PHE A 177 2.99 -2.00 3.29
CA PHE A 177 1.60 -2.41 3.45
C PHE A 177 1.53 -3.74 4.20
N ALA A 178 0.80 -3.76 5.31
CA ALA A 178 0.66 -4.95 6.15
C ALA A 178 -0.81 -5.35 6.31
N ILE A 179 -1.05 -6.65 6.39
CA ILE A 179 -2.33 -7.23 6.82
C ILE A 179 -2.03 -8.16 7.99
N PHE A 180 -2.75 -8.01 9.09
CA PHE A 180 -2.71 -8.90 10.24
C PHE A 180 -4.06 -9.56 10.46
N TRP A 181 -4.05 -10.80 10.93
CA TRP A 181 -5.24 -11.58 11.24
C TRP A 181 -4.97 -12.47 12.45
N TRP A 182 -6.03 -12.82 13.16
CA TRP A 182 -5.98 -13.80 14.22
C TRP A 182 -5.88 -15.22 13.65
N MET A 183 -5.01 -16.05 14.23
CA MET A 183 -4.88 -17.47 13.88
C MET A 183 -5.66 -18.34 14.87
N SER A 184 -5.20 -18.34 16.11
CA SER A 184 -5.74 -19.13 17.22
C SER A 184 -5.13 -18.65 18.55
N PRO A 185 -5.66 -19.06 19.71
CA PRO A 185 -5.06 -18.74 21.00
C PRO A 185 -3.59 -19.19 21.15
N GLU A 186 -3.22 -20.30 20.51
CA GLU A 186 -1.87 -20.88 20.57
C GLU A 186 -0.85 -20.11 19.73
N PHE A 187 -1.27 -19.59 18.57
CA PHE A 187 -0.39 -18.90 17.61
C PHE A 187 -0.51 -17.38 17.66
N GLY A 188 -1.60 -16.86 18.24
CA GLY A 188 -1.91 -15.45 18.30
C GLY A 188 -2.20 -14.85 16.92
N TYR A 189 -1.70 -13.64 16.73
CA TYR A 189 -1.79 -12.91 15.47
C TYR A 189 -0.72 -13.36 14.48
N ASN A 190 -1.08 -13.52 13.21
CA ASN A 190 -0.13 -13.56 12.10
C ASN A 190 -0.30 -12.34 11.19
N GLY A 191 0.56 -12.18 10.19
CA GLY A 191 0.42 -11.13 9.20
C GLY A 191 1.36 -11.30 8.02
N ALA A 192 1.08 -10.54 6.97
CA ALA A 192 1.92 -10.42 5.78
C ALA A 192 2.30 -8.96 5.58
N LEU A 193 3.56 -8.69 5.28
CA LEU A 193 4.09 -7.35 5.00
C LEU A 193 4.67 -7.30 3.59
N ALA A 194 4.22 -6.31 2.81
CA ALA A 194 4.82 -5.91 1.54
C ALA A 194 5.68 -4.66 1.76
N THR A 195 6.86 -4.60 1.12
CA THR A 195 7.76 -3.43 1.15
C THR A 195 8.35 -3.21 -0.24
N THR A 196 8.35 -1.96 -0.72
CA THR A 196 8.91 -1.58 -2.02
C THR A 196 9.88 -0.40 -1.88
N PRO A 197 10.92 -0.29 -2.74
CA PRO A 197 11.77 0.91 -2.80
C PRO A 197 11.04 2.16 -3.34
N GLY A 198 9.90 1.98 -4.01
CA GLY A 198 9.05 3.07 -4.48
C GLY A 198 7.85 3.29 -3.58
N TRP A 199 6.65 3.17 -4.14
CA TRP A 199 5.40 3.30 -3.38
C TRP A 199 4.33 2.32 -3.81
N PHE A 200 3.37 2.09 -2.93
CA PHE A 200 2.20 1.28 -3.20
C PHE A 200 1.00 2.12 -3.65
N SER A 201 0.17 1.48 -4.45
CA SER A 201 -1.17 1.90 -4.84
C SER A 201 -2.10 0.67 -4.87
N LEU A 202 -3.42 0.86 -4.90
CA LEU A 202 -4.39 -0.19 -5.18
C LEU A 202 -4.69 -0.33 -6.68
N SER A 203 -4.00 0.43 -7.55
CA SER A 203 -4.16 0.40 -9.00
C SER A 203 -2.83 0.30 -9.75
N SER A 204 -2.82 -0.50 -10.83
CA SER A 204 -1.73 -0.57 -11.81
C SER A 204 -1.70 0.61 -12.78
N SER A 205 -2.71 1.48 -12.75
CA SER A 205 -2.86 2.59 -13.69
C SER A 205 -2.89 3.97 -13.01
N ASP A 206 -3.13 4.00 -11.71
CA ASP A 206 -3.17 5.22 -10.92
C ASP A 206 -2.26 5.08 -9.69
N PRO A 207 -1.11 5.78 -9.63
CA PRO A 207 -0.15 5.68 -8.53
C PRO A 207 -0.68 6.20 -7.19
N GLN A 208 -1.83 6.88 -7.18
CA GLN A 208 -2.42 7.47 -5.97
C GLN A 208 -3.75 6.82 -5.56
N ASP A 209 -4.15 5.73 -6.23
CA ASP A 209 -5.42 5.07 -5.93
C ASP A 209 -5.37 4.33 -4.60
N TRP A 210 -6.15 4.85 -3.65
CA TRP A 210 -6.44 4.22 -2.37
C TRP A 210 -7.95 4.23 -2.10
N LYS A 211 -8.78 4.21 -3.14
CA LYS A 211 -10.23 4.30 -2.98
C LYS A 211 -10.79 3.09 -2.21
N ALA A 212 -10.38 1.88 -2.59
CA ALA A 212 -10.84 0.65 -1.93
C ALA A 212 -10.40 0.57 -0.45
N TRP A 213 -9.35 1.28 -0.02
CA TRP A 213 -9.01 1.42 1.41
C TRP A 213 -10.16 2.01 2.23
N LYS A 214 -10.92 2.93 1.64
CA LYS A 214 -12.07 3.56 2.29
C LYS A 214 -13.34 2.74 2.10
N ASP A 215 -13.56 2.27 0.88
CA ASP A 215 -14.85 1.75 0.44
C ASP A 215 -15.01 0.24 0.70
N ASP A 216 -13.91 -0.53 0.64
CA ASP A 216 -13.94 -1.99 0.67
C ASP A 216 -12.60 -2.61 1.13
N PRO A 217 -12.14 -2.31 2.36
CA PRO A 217 -10.83 -2.76 2.84
C PRO A 217 -10.70 -4.29 2.91
N ASP A 218 -11.81 -5.02 3.00
CA ASP A 218 -11.84 -6.48 3.08
C ASP A 218 -11.34 -7.19 1.81
N LYS A 219 -11.48 -6.53 0.67
CA LYS A 219 -11.11 -7.06 -0.64
C LYS A 219 -9.68 -6.73 -1.05
N ILE A 220 -8.92 -6.03 -0.21
CA ILE A 220 -7.52 -5.72 -0.52
C ILE A 220 -6.68 -6.97 -0.27
N THR A 221 -6.46 -7.73 -1.33
CA THR A 221 -5.52 -8.87 -1.37
C THR A 221 -4.33 -8.58 -2.28
N GLN A 222 -4.30 -7.41 -2.93
CA GLN A 222 -3.25 -7.04 -3.86
C GLN A 222 -2.97 -5.54 -3.75
N VAL A 223 -1.70 -5.19 -3.78
CA VAL A 223 -1.22 -3.82 -3.94
C VAL A 223 -0.28 -3.76 -5.15
N TRP A 224 -0.10 -2.60 -5.73
CA TRP A 224 0.78 -2.37 -6.88
C TRP A 224 1.96 -1.52 -6.44
N ALA A 225 3.16 -2.06 -6.55
CA ALA A 225 4.40 -1.33 -6.35
C ALA A 225 4.72 -0.51 -7.60
N TRP A 226 4.90 0.79 -7.41
CA TRP A 226 5.38 1.76 -8.40
C TRP A 226 6.82 2.09 -8.05
N GLU A 227 7.75 1.45 -8.73
CA GLU A 227 9.18 1.48 -8.41
C GLU A 227 9.93 2.34 -9.42
N PRO A 228 10.44 3.51 -9.02
CA PRO A 228 11.30 4.30 -9.86
C PRO A 228 12.44 3.45 -10.40
N GLN A 229 12.62 3.45 -11.71
CA GLN A 229 13.78 2.86 -12.33
C GLN A 229 14.94 3.87 -12.21
N VAL A 230 16.17 3.39 -12.23
CA VAL A 230 17.38 4.23 -12.14
C VAL A 230 17.59 4.93 -13.48
N ASP A 231 16.65 5.79 -13.86
CA ASP A 231 16.68 6.56 -15.08
C ASP A 231 16.28 8.01 -14.84
N ARG A 232 16.54 8.80 -15.87
CA ARG A 232 16.28 10.24 -15.92
C ARG A 232 14.91 10.58 -16.52
N SER A 233 14.18 9.59 -17.00
CA SER A 233 12.90 9.71 -17.72
C SER A 233 11.68 9.61 -16.82
N ASN A 234 11.86 9.48 -15.49
CA ASN A 234 10.77 9.33 -14.53
C ASN A 234 9.90 8.10 -14.84
N ILE A 235 10.55 6.99 -15.22
CA ILE A 235 9.89 5.73 -15.51
C ILE A 235 9.81 4.91 -14.22
N CYS A 236 8.67 4.30 -14.01
CA CYS A 236 8.41 3.38 -12.92
C CYS A 236 8.11 1.99 -13.49
N ARG A 237 8.67 0.97 -12.84
CA ARG A 237 8.16 -0.40 -12.97
C ARG A 237 6.96 -0.54 -12.06
N VAL A 238 5.86 -1.03 -12.64
CA VAL A 238 4.61 -1.28 -11.93
C VAL A 238 4.44 -2.79 -11.80
N ALA A 239 4.54 -3.31 -10.59
CA ALA A 239 4.49 -4.74 -10.29
C ALA A 239 3.40 -5.04 -9.26
N ALA A 240 2.66 -6.14 -9.45
CA ALA A 240 1.68 -6.60 -8.48
C ALA A 240 2.39 -7.24 -7.28
N TRP A 241 1.89 -6.96 -6.09
CA TRP A 241 2.21 -7.66 -4.85
C TRP A 241 0.92 -8.29 -4.36
N THR A 242 0.81 -9.61 -4.51
CA THR A 242 -0.40 -10.37 -4.23
C THR A 242 -0.24 -11.14 -2.92
N LEU A 243 -1.27 -11.13 -2.09
CA LEU A 243 -1.35 -11.99 -0.92
C LEU A 243 -1.60 -13.42 -1.37
N GLU A 244 -0.60 -14.26 -1.22
CA GLU A 244 -0.61 -15.66 -1.62
C GLU A 244 -0.51 -16.57 -0.40
N GLY A 245 -1.04 -17.78 -0.53
CA GLY A 245 -0.97 -18.82 0.49
C GLY A 245 -1.50 -20.14 -0.05
N ASP A 246 -1.29 -21.24 0.68
CA ASP A 246 -1.72 -22.57 0.25
C ASP A 246 -3.24 -22.81 0.35
N GLY A 247 -3.99 -21.79 0.80
CA GLY A 247 -5.43 -21.79 1.01
C GLY A 247 -5.91 -22.67 2.18
N LYS A 248 -5.00 -23.37 2.87
CA LYS A 248 -5.31 -24.31 3.97
C LYS A 248 -4.82 -23.78 5.31
N ASP A 249 -3.65 -23.16 5.31
CA ASP A 249 -3.00 -22.63 6.50
C ASP A 249 -2.74 -21.13 6.30
N PRO A 250 -3.54 -20.25 6.94
CA PRO A 250 -3.30 -18.82 6.94
C PRO A 250 -1.91 -18.46 7.46
N ALA A 251 -1.20 -19.33 8.17
CA ALA A 251 0.15 -19.04 8.62
C ALA A 251 1.18 -18.98 7.49
N THR A 252 0.87 -19.58 6.34
CA THR A 252 1.74 -19.59 5.15
C THR A 252 1.57 -18.34 4.28
N TRP A 253 0.62 -17.48 4.63
CA TRP A 253 0.24 -16.38 3.76
C TRP A 253 1.29 -15.27 3.77
N HIS A 254 1.66 -14.78 2.60
CA HIS A 254 2.68 -13.75 2.42
C HIS A 254 2.38 -12.94 1.15
N PHE A 255 2.99 -11.76 1.06
CA PHE A 255 2.95 -11.01 -0.19
C PHE A 255 4.07 -11.47 -1.13
N SER A 256 3.70 -11.86 -2.35
CA SER A 256 4.61 -12.21 -3.44
C SER A 256 4.63 -11.10 -4.49
N ALA A 257 5.82 -10.68 -4.90
CA ALA A 257 6.00 -9.70 -5.97
C ALA A 257 6.04 -10.40 -7.35
N HIS A 258 5.13 -10.02 -8.24
CA HIS A 258 5.01 -10.56 -9.61
C HIS A 258 5.70 -9.63 -10.61
N TYR A 259 7.03 -9.75 -10.72
CA TYR A 259 7.82 -8.96 -11.67
C TYR A 259 7.71 -9.45 -13.12
N ASP A 260 7.34 -10.71 -13.31
CA ASP A 260 7.04 -11.32 -14.61
C ASP A 260 5.79 -10.70 -15.30
N GLU A 261 4.86 -10.20 -14.48
CA GLU A 261 3.69 -9.46 -14.95
C GLU A 261 3.89 -7.94 -14.94
N SER A 262 5.07 -7.47 -14.54
CA SER A 262 5.33 -6.04 -14.41
C SER A 262 5.33 -5.31 -15.75
N GLN A 263 5.17 -3.99 -15.68
CA GLN A 263 5.18 -3.12 -16.84
C GLN A 263 5.85 -1.80 -16.52
N LEU A 264 6.46 -1.17 -17.51
CA LEU A 264 7.00 0.18 -17.42
C LEU A 264 5.92 1.21 -17.74
N ARG A 265 5.83 2.23 -16.89
CA ARG A 265 4.95 3.40 -17.04
C ARG A 265 5.69 4.65 -16.60
N PHE A 266 5.15 5.82 -16.89
CA PHE A 266 5.61 7.04 -16.22
C PHE A 266 5.13 7.05 -14.78
N CYS A 267 6.02 7.39 -13.85
CA CYS A 267 5.75 7.47 -12.42
C CYS A 267 4.59 8.43 -12.07
N THR A 268 4.37 9.47 -12.89
CA THR A 268 3.31 10.47 -12.73
C THR A 268 1.95 10.02 -13.26
N ARG A 269 1.82 8.79 -13.79
CA ARG A 269 0.68 8.30 -14.61
C ARG A 269 0.50 9.02 -15.95
N GLU A 270 0.65 10.33 -15.98
CA GLU A 270 0.53 11.12 -17.19
C GLU A 270 1.68 10.82 -18.16
N ILE A 271 1.34 10.58 -19.42
CA ILE A 271 2.31 10.41 -20.50
C ILE A 271 2.75 11.81 -20.93
N PRO A 272 4.03 12.19 -20.74
CA PRO A 272 4.49 13.51 -21.14
C PRO A 272 4.29 13.73 -22.65
N SER A 273 3.83 14.92 -23.04
CA SER A 273 3.68 15.25 -24.46
C SER A 273 5.05 15.31 -25.17
N GLU A 274 6.08 15.77 -24.46
CA GLU A 274 7.45 15.89 -24.94
C GLU A 274 8.44 15.36 -23.87
N PRO A 275 8.64 14.03 -23.77
CA PRO A 275 9.65 13.45 -22.89
C PRO A 275 11.04 14.01 -23.17
N ALA A 276 11.78 14.34 -22.11
CA ALA A 276 13.09 14.99 -22.21
C ALA A 276 14.22 14.06 -22.71
N PHE A 277 14.00 12.75 -22.75
CA PHE A 277 15.03 11.76 -23.05
C PHE A 277 14.52 10.68 -24.03
N PRO A 278 15.43 10.02 -24.77
CA PRO A 278 15.09 9.05 -25.82
C PRO A 278 14.21 7.89 -25.33
N GLU A 279 14.53 7.32 -24.19
CA GLU A 279 13.81 6.19 -23.60
C GLU A 279 12.38 6.58 -23.19
N GLY A 280 12.22 7.75 -22.57
CA GLY A 280 10.89 8.33 -22.32
C GLY A 280 10.12 8.58 -23.61
N GLN A 281 10.78 9.04 -24.68
CA GLN A 281 10.14 9.28 -25.98
C GLN A 281 9.57 7.99 -26.58
N VAL A 282 10.32 6.88 -26.50
CA VAL A 282 9.90 5.57 -26.99
C VAL A 282 8.78 4.99 -26.12
N LEU A 283 8.92 5.03 -24.79
CA LEU A 283 7.86 4.59 -23.88
C LEU A 283 6.56 5.35 -24.12
N ALA A 284 6.62 6.68 -24.25
CA ALA A 284 5.44 7.50 -24.50
C ALA A 284 4.74 7.14 -25.81
N PHE A 285 5.51 6.88 -26.87
CA PHE A 285 4.96 6.41 -28.15
C PHE A 285 4.31 5.04 -28.03
N LEU A 286 4.94 4.09 -27.35
CA LEU A 286 4.38 2.75 -27.16
C LEU A 286 3.07 2.77 -26.36
N LEU A 287 2.92 3.71 -25.43
CA LEU A 287 1.73 3.83 -24.60
C LEU A 287 0.57 4.63 -25.22
N ASP A 288 0.84 5.65 -26.04
CA ASP A 288 -0.22 6.52 -26.62
C ASP A 288 -0.31 6.55 -28.15
N GLN A 289 0.68 5.97 -28.84
CA GLN A 289 0.80 5.90 -30.30
C GLN A 289 0.62 7.23 -31.03
N LYS A 290 0.90 8.37 -30.38
CA LYS A 290 0.68 9.67 -31.04
C LYS A 290 1.68 9.93 -32.16
N ARG A 291 1.13 10.27 -33.33
CA ARG A 291 1.87 10.54 -34.57
C ARG A 291 2.91 11.66 -34.46
N ASN A 292 2.70 12.63 -33.58
CA ASN A 292 3.63 13.76 -33.41
C ASN A 292 4.98 13.37 -32.77
N ARG A 293 5.13 12.11 -32.34
CA ARG A 293 6.34 11.57 -31.70
C ARG A 293 7.39 11.03 -32.70
N TRP A 294 7.00 10.83 -33.95
CA TRP A 294 7.89 10.31 -35.00
C TRP A 294 8.23 11.37 -36.05
N ARG A 295 9.24 11.10 -36.88
CA ARG A 295 9.51 11.87 -38.09
C ARG A 295 8.48 11.52 -39.17
N GLU A 296 8.00 12.49 -39.94
CA GLU A 296 6.94 12.26 -40.94
C GLU A 296 7.27 11.17 -41.97
N SER A 297 8.56 11.02 -42.30
CA SER A 297 9.07 10.01 -43.21
C SER A 297 9.27 8.62 -42.58
N ALA A 298 9.06 8.48 -41.27
CA ALA A 298 9.23 7.22 -40.57
C ALA A 298 8.03 6.30 -40.84
N SER A 299 8.31 5.05 -41.21
CA SER A 299 7.32 3.96 -41.18
C SER A 299 7.52 3.20 -39.87
N VAL A 300 6.70 3.50 -38.87
CA VAL A 300 6.74 2.79 -37.58
C VAL A 300 5.47 1.98 -37.43
N GLN A 301 5.63 0.70 -37.09
CA GLN A 301 4.53 -0.19 -36.78
C GLN A 301 3.82 0.27 -35.50
N THR A 302 2.50 0.26 -35.52
CA THR A 302 1.66 0.47 -34.34
C THR A 302 1.31 -0.87 -33.70
N PHE A 303 1.22 -0.89 -32.37
CA PHE A 303 1.01 -2.12 -31.60
C PHE A 303 -0.16 -1.97 -30.63
N ASP A 304 -1.14 -2.87 -30.68
CA ASP A 304 -2.27 -2.82 -29.76
C ASP A 304 -1.92 -3.47 -28.41
N ASN A 305 -2.49 -2.92 -27.33
CA ASN A 305 -2.38 -3.45 -25.96
C ASN A 305 -0.93 -3.64 -25.48
N VAL A 306 -0.08 -2.63 -25.71
CA VAL A 306 1.34 -2.71 -25.35
C VAL A 306 1.53 -2.73 -23.83
N ARG A 307 2.32 -3.70 -23.37
CA ARG A 307 2.89 -3.79 -22.04
C ARG A 307 4.42 -3.79 -22.16
N VAL A 308 5.03 -2.64 -21.92
CA VAL A 308 6.49 -2.50 -21.97
C VAL A 308 7.11 -3.19 -20.76
N LEU A 309 8.02 -4.14 -20.97
CA LEU A 309 8.64 -4.95 -19.92
C LEU A 309 10.00 -4.39 -19.52
N HIS A 310 10.78 -3.97 -20.51
CA HIS A 310 12.13 -3.47 -20.35
C HIS A 310 12.40 -2.33 -21.34
N ILE A 311 13.20 -1.36 -20.90
CA ILE A 311 13.76 -0.31 -21.74
C ILE A 311 15.24 -0.14 -21.35
N SER A 312 16.12 -0.20 -22.34
CA SER A 312 17.55 -0.04 -22.09
C SER A 312 17.88 1.43 -21.81
N GLU A 313 18.96 1.65 -21.06
CA GLU A 313 19.57 2.97 -21.02
C GLU A 313 20.00 3.39 -22.44
N PRO A 314 19.77 4.66 -22.84
CA PRO A 314 20.12 5.14 -24.16
C PRO A 314 21.64 5.17 -24.34
N VAL A 315 22.14 4.52 -25.39
CA VAL A 315 23.54 4.66 -25.78
C VAL A 315 23.64 5.76 -26.85
N ILE A 316 24.28 6.88 -26.50
CA ILE A 316 24.65 7.93 -27.45
C ILE A 316 25.92 7.45 -28.16
N THR A 317 25.77 6.70 -29.24
CA THR A 317 26.90 6.09 -29.96
C THR A 317 27.50 7.03 -31.00
N ASP A 318 26.69 7.88 -31.61
CA ASP A 318 27.08 8.66 -32.78
C ASP A 318 26.67 10.13 -32.64
N GLN A 319 27.66 11.02 -32.80
CA GLN A 319 27.45 12.43 -33.10
C GLN A 319 27.74 12.65 -34.58
N PRO A 320 26.86 12.21 -35.49
CA PRO A 320 27.04 12.54 -36.90
C PRO A 320 26.98 14.08 -37.06
N PRO A 321 27.59 14.64 -38.12
CA PRO A 321 27.62 16.09 -38.35
C PRO A 321 26.23 16.73 -38.48
N GLU A 322 25.16 15.93 -38.66
CA GLU A 322 23.78 16.39 -38.72
C GLU A 322 23.18 16.57 -37.32
N GLN A 323 22.67 15.49 -36.71
CA GLN A 323 21.97 15.50 -35.43
C GLN A 323 22.35 14.26 -34.61
N PRO A 324 22.63 14.42 -33.29
CA PRO A 324 22.88 13.30 -32.40
C PRO A 324 21.76 12.25 -32.45
N ARG A 325 22.17 10.99 -32.47
CA ARG A 325 21.24 9.85 -32.45
C ARG A 325 21.49 8.98 -31.23
N SER A 326 20.43 8.35 -30.75
CA SER A 326 20.46 7.41 -29.65
C SER A 326 19.73 6.13 -30.05
N PHE A 327 20.22 5.02 -29.52
CA PHE A 327 19.54 3.73 -29.62
C PHE A 327 18.91 3.38 -28.28
N VAL A 328 17.69 2.88 -28.34
CA VAL A 328 16.94 2.38 -27.18
C VAL A 328 16.42 1.00 -27.53
N ASP A 329 16.85 -0.02 -26.80
CA ASP A 329 16.33 -1.36 -26.94
C ASP A 329 15.13 -1.54 -26.00
N VAL A 330 14.05 -2.12 -26.51
CA VAL A 330 12.79 -2.27 -25.76
C VAL A 330 12.25 -3.68 -25.94
N ASP A 331 11.92 -4.31 -24.82
CA ASP A 331 11.16 -5.55 -24.80
C ASP A 331 9.73 -5.25 -24.33
N PHE A 332 8.74 -5.69 -25.08
CA PHE A 332 7.34 -5.44 -24.75
C PHE A 332 6.42 -6.56 -25.25
N ASN A 333 5.35 -6.81 -24.52
CA ASN A 333 4.25 -7.63 -25.02
C ASN A 333 3.23 -6.75 -25.74
N ALA A 334 2.75 -7.19 -26.89
CA ALA A 334 1.61 -6.63 -27.59
C ALA A 334 0.58 -7.73 -27.86
N ARG A 335 -0.53 -7.39 -28.51
CA ARG A 335 -1.60 -8.35 -28.83
C ARG A 335 -1.13 -9.60 -29.58
N ASP A 336 -0.13 -9.45 -30.44
CA ASP A 336 0.42 -10.49 -31.32
C ASP A 336 1.62 -11.24 -30.72
N GLY A 337 2.11 -10.86 -29.54
CA GLY A 337 3.14 -11.60 -28.82
C GLY A 337 4.19 -10.71 -28.15
N LEU A 338 5.30 -11.34 -27.78
CA LEU A 338 6.48 -10.66 -27.26
C LEU A 338 7.31 -10.10 -28.41
N HIS A 339 7.72 -8.85 -28.28
CA HIS A 339 8.56 -8.13 -29.23
C HIS A 339 9.83 -7.66 -28.54
N SER A 340 10.97 -7.76 -29.24
CA SER A 340 12.22 -7.11 -28.87
C SER A 340 12.65 -6.21 -30.02
N MET A 341 12.72 -4.91 -29.79
CA MET A 341 12.96 -3.92 -30.84
C MET A 341 14.04 -2.94 -30.46
N ARG A 342 14.83 -2.52 -31.46
CA ARG A 342 15.74 -1.39 -31.37
C ARG A 342 15.11 -0.16 -31.99
N TRP A 343 15.02 0.89 -31.21
CA TRP A 343 14.48 2.18 -31.61
C TRP A 343 15.61 3.16 -31.86
N THR A 344 15.61 3.80 -33.02
CA THR A 344 16.52 4.92 -33.32
C THR A 344 15.79 6.23 -33.04
N VAL A 345 16.33 7.04 -32.15
CA VAL A 345 15.77 8.33 -31.76
C VAL A 345 16.76 9.44 -32.12
N GLU A 346 16.29 10.51 -32.76
CA GLU A 346 17.10 11.65 -33.19
C GLU A 346 16.80 12.86 -32.32
N MET A 347 17.86 13.53 -31.88
CA MET A 347 17.75 14.76 -31.12
C MET A 347 17.34 15.90 -32.05
N ILE A 348 16.26 16.58 -31.72
CA ILE A 348 15.89 17.84 -32.37
C ILE A 348 16.64 18.95 -31.65
N PRO A 349 17.53 19.69 -32.34
CA PRO A 349 18.22 20.81 -31.73
C PRO A 349 17.22 21.84 -31.20
N PRO A 350 17.42 22.36 -29.99
CA PRO A 350 16.57 23.43 -29.46
C PRO A 350 16.76 24.69 -30.33
N ALA A 351 15.68 25.45 -30.57
CA ALA A 351 15.75 26.66 -31.38
C ALA A 351 16.59 27.76 -30.69
N THR A 352 16.57 27.76 -29.36
CA THR A 352 17.38 28.64 -28.51
C THR A 352 17.96 27.85 -27.33
N VAL A 353 18.98 28.39 -26.65
CA VAL A 353 19.61 27.72 -25.49
C VAL A 353 18.66 27.51 -24.30
N LYS A 354 17.51 28.20 -24.29
CA LYS A 354 16.48 28.09 -23.25
C LYS A 354 15.41 27.06 -23.59
N ASP A 355 15.33 26.62 -24.84
CA ASP A 355 14.33 25.64 -25.25
C ASP A 355 14.79 24.24 -24.82
N PRO A 356 13.87 23.39 -24.36
CA PRO A 356 14.20 22.03 -23.99
C PRO A 356 14.70 21.25 -25.21
N VAL A 357 15.64 20.34 -24.98
CA VAL A 357 16.01 19.33 -25.97
C VAL A 357 14.81 18.42 -26.21
N ARG A 358 14.54 18.10 -27.47
CA ARG A 358 13.44 17.22 -27.86
C ARG A 358 13.98 16.05 -28.65
N TRP A 359 13.19 14.98 -28.72
CA TRP A 359 13.55 13.75 -29.41
C TRP A 359 12.43 13.34 -30.36
N ARG A 360 12.80 12.73 -31.50
CA ARG A 360 11.85 12.13 -32.44
C ARG A 360 12.28 10.73 -32.82
N ILE A 361 11.32 9.84 -32.90
CA ILE A 361 11.54 8.47 -33.37
C ILE A 361 11.77 8.50 -34.89
N LEU A 362 12.88 7.93 -35.34
CA LEU A 362 13.23 7.79 -36.76
C LEU A 362 12.77 6.46 -37.34
N ARG A 363 12.99 5.38 -36.60
CA ARG A 363 12.68 4.00 -37.01
C ARG A 363 12.70 3.07 -35.81
N ALA A 364 12.02 1.95 -35.97
CA ALA A 364 12.06 0.80 -35.06
C ALA A 364 12.35 -0.45 -35.89
N GLU A 365 13.28 -1.27 -35.41
CA GLU A 365 13.72 -2.50 -36.09
C GLU A 365 13.63 -3.65 -35.10
N GLU A 366 13.05 -4.77 -35.53
CA GLU A 366 13.00 -5.97 -34.70
C GLU A 366 14.41 -6.50 -34.47
N ARG A 367 14.73 -6.85 -33.22
CA ARG A 367 16.00 -7.47 -32.87
C ARG A 367 15.86 -8.97 -33.09
N THR A 368 16.67 -9.52 -33.98
CA THR A 368 16.98 -10.95 -33.91
C THR A 368 17.68 -11.21 -32.58
N VAL A 369 16.96 -11.86 -31.66
CA VAL A 369 17.56 -12.42 -30.44
C VAL A 369 18.57 -13.47 -30.92
N PRO A 370 19.87 -13.31 -30.61
CA PRO A 370 20.90 -14.24 -31.06
C PRO A 370 20.73 -15.64 -30.46
#